data_AF-A0A7S2W2Q8-F1
#
_entry.id   AF-A0A7S2W2Q8-F1
#
_cell.length_a   1.000
_cell.length_b   1.000
_cell.length_c   1.000
_cell.angle_alpha   90.00
_cell.angle_beta   90.00
_cell.angle_gamma   90.00
#
_symmetry.space_group_name_H-M   'P 1'
#
loop_
_entity.id
_entity.type
_entity.pdbx_description
1 polymer ?
#
loop_
_entity_poly.entity_id
_entity_poly.type
_entity_poly.pdbx_seq_one_letter_code
_entity_poly.pdbx_strand_id
1 'polypeptide(L)'
;FDLRFRKFALKDADKLDKNGKLVEAGRVRFAEVELKENLKLCHSLGIKRLPYIHYYKKGAGKIDDYKCTPMEFHKVIDDVNKYADMSEEDIKLEKIMIEGSVLGDSLLQNLEVAHNSDRSNKQQNVT
;
A
#
# COMPACT_ATOMS: atom_id res chain seq x y z
N PHE A 1 -7.76 -0.66 -16.18
CA PHE A 1 -6.52 -1.46 -16.26
C PHE A 1 -5.93 -1.39 -17.66
N ASP A 2 -4.64 -1.04 -17.79
CA ASP A 2 -3.92 -1.11 -19.08
C ASP A 2 -3.54 -2.58 -19.43
N LEU A 3 -3.14 -2.84 -20.69
CA LEU A 3 -2.77 -4.16 -21.22
C LEU A 3 -1.68 -4.86 -20.38
N ARG A 4 -0.77 -4.07 -19.78
CA ARG A 4 0.32 -4.56 -18.92
C ARG A 4 -0.20 -5.28 -17.68
N PHE A 5 -1.17 -4.67 -17.00
CA PHE A 5 -1.78 -5.28 -15.82
C PHE A 5 -2.55 -6.55 -16.18
N ARG A 6 -3.25 -6.58 -17.33
CA ARG A 6 -3.95 -7.78 -17.79
C ARG A 6 -2.97 -8.92 -18.10
N LYS A 7 -1.89 -8.64 -18.80
CA LYS A 7 -0.84 -9.63 -19.10
C LYS A 7 -0.21 -10.19 -17.82
N PHE A 8 0.05 -9.33 -16.85
CA PHE A 8 0.58 -9.75 -15.55
C PHE A 8 -0.42 -10.61 -14.77
N ALA A 9 -1.68 -10.15 -14.67
CA ALA A 9 -2.73 -10.90 -13.99
C ALA A 9 -2.92 -12.29 -14.60
N LEU A 10 -2.89 -12.46 -15.94
CA LEU A 10 -3.01 -13.77 -16.58
C LEU A 10 -1.97 -14.81 -16.12
N LYS A 11 -0.82 -14.37 -15.59
CA LYS A 11 0.22 -15.26 -15.08
C LYS A 11 -0.08 -15.77 -13.66
N ASP A 12 -0.56 -14.90 -12.79
CA ASP A 12 -0.64 -15.14 -11.34
C ASP A 12 -2.08 -15.19 -10.79
N ALA A 13 -3.08 -14.86 -11.61
CA ALA A 13 -4.49 -14.81 -11.23
C ALA A 13 -5.20 -16.17 -11.25
N ASP A 14 -6.35 -16.19 -10.58
CA ASP A 14 -7.37 -17.21 -10.71
C ASP A 14 -7.72 -17.46 -12.19
N LYS A 15 -7.67 -18.74 -12.62
CA LYS A 15 -8.16 -19.14 -13.95
C LYS A 15 -9.64 -19.45 -13.85
N LEU A 16 -10.43 -18.77 -14.67
CA LEU A 16 -11.89 -18.90 -14.71
C LEU A 16 -12.31 -19.62 -16.00
N ASP A 17 -13.41 -20.37 -15.92
CA ASP A 17 -14.06 -20.94 -17.10
C ASP A 17 -14.86 -19.86 -17.86
N LYS A 18 -15.50 -20.26 -18.98
CA LYS A 18 -16.33 -19.38 -19.80
C LYS A 18 -17.54 -18.80 -19.06
N ASN A 19 -17.94 -19.41 -17.94
CA ASN A 19 -19.05 -18.99 -17.10
C ASN A 19 -18.57 -18.16 -15.90
N GLY A 20 -17.27 -17.86 -15.80
CA GLY A 20 -16.67 -17.12 -14.69
C GLY A 20 -16.47 -17.96 -13.42
N LYS A 21 -16.61 -19.29 -13.50
CA LYS A 21 -16.36 -20.18 -12.36
C LYS A 21 -14.88 -20.46 -12.22
N LEU A 22 -14.38 -20.45 -10.98
CA LEU A 22 -13.00 -20.80 -10.67
C LEU A 22 -12.67 -22.23 -11.12
N VAL A 23 -11.68 -22.35 -11.99
CA VAL A 23 -11.11 -23.64 -12.46
C VAL A 23 -9.83 -23.95 -11.69
N GLU A 24 -8.98 -22.95 -11.51
CA GLU A 24 -7.68 -23.09 -10.83
C GLU A 24 -7.41 -21.82 -10.04
N ALA A 25 -7.05 -21.97 -8.76
CA ALA A 25 -6.69 -20.83 -7.91
C ALA A 25 -5.31 -20.30 -8.30
N GLY A 26 -5.22 -18.99 -8.50
CA GLY A 26 -3.95 -18.30 -8.69
C GLY A 26 -3.25 -18.05 -7.36
N ARG A 27 -2.02 -17.51 -7.43
CA ARG A 27 -1.32 -17.00 -6.24
C ARG A 27 -2.02 -15.75 -5.68
N VAL A 28 -2.65 -14.98 -6.56
CA VAL A 28 -3.14 -13.62 -6.27
C VAL A 28 -4.50 -13.40 -6.94
N ARG A 29 -5.42 -12.72 -6.28
CA ARG A 29 -6.67 -12.28 -6.90
C ARG A 29 -6.58 -10.82 -7.32
N PHE A 30 -6.92 -10.55 -8.57
CA PHE A 30 -6.98 -9.20 -9.11
C PHE A 30 -8.44 -8.75 -9.20
N ALA A 31 -8.73 -7.56 -8.68
CA ALA A 31 -10.03 -6.92 -8.78
C ALA A 31 -9.87 -5.55 -9.43
N GLU A 32 -10.54 -5.35 -10.57
CA GLU A 32 -10.61 -4.06 -11.23
C GLU A 32 -11.87 -3.32 -10.75
N VAL A 33 -11.70 -2.06 -10.38
CA VAL A 33 -12.80 -1.18 -9.97
C VAL A 33 -12.79 0.04 -10.88
N GLU A 34 -13.84 0.18 -11.69
CA GLU A 34 -14.03 1.35 -12.52
C GLU A 34 -14.56 2.51 -11.67
N LEU A 35 -13.85 3.64 -11.65
CA LEU A 35 -14.14 4.78 -10.77
C LEU A 35 -15.52 5.37 -11.04
N LYS A 36 -15.88 5.53 -12.32
CA LYS A 36 -17.14 6.20 -12.70
C LYS A 36 -18.37 5.44 -12.22
N GLU A 37 -18.30 4.12 -12.21
CA GLU A 37 -19.41 3.24 -11.78
C GLU A 37 -19.45 3.06 -10.27
N ASN A 38 -18.33 3.30 -9.58
CA ASN A 38 -18.14 2.97 -8.16
C ASN A 38 -17.73 4.16 -7.30
N LEU A 39 -18.14 5.38 -7.65
CA LEU A 39 -17.70 6.63 -6.99
C LEU A 39 -17.81 6.60 -5.46
N LYS A 40 -18.93 6.10 -4.91
CA LYS A 40 -19.13 6.00 -3.45
C LYS A 40 -18.11 5.07 -2.79
N LEU A 41 -17.85 3.92 -3.42
CA LEU A 41 -16.88 2.96 -2.93
C LEU A 41 -15.47 3.54 -3.00
N CYS A 42 -15.04 4.09 -4.14
CA CYS A 42 -13.73 4.69 -4.30
C CYS A 42 -13.49 5.86 -3.32
N HIS A 43 -14.53 6.66 -3.03
CA HIS A 43 -14.45 7.71 -2.03
C HIS A 43 -14.29 7.15 -0.61
N SER A 44 -15.06 6.11 -0.24
CA SER A 44 -14.90 5.44 1.07
C SER A 44 -13.53 4.80 1.25
N LEU A 45 -12.90 4.40 0.15
CA LEU A 45 -11.56 3.84 0.07
C LEU A 45 -10.46 4.90 0.06
N GLY A 46 -10.79 6.20 0.12
CA GLY A 46 -9.82 7.30 0.15
C GLY A 46 -9.11 7.56 -1.19
N ILE A 47 -9.63 7.02 -2.30
CA ILE A 47 -8.99 7.12 -3.61
C ILE A 47 -9.24 8.51 -4.20
N LYS A 48 -8.16 9.30 -4.35
CA LYS A 48 -8.22 10.68 -4.88
C LYS A 48 -7.66 10.84 -6.29
N ARG A 49 -6.78 9.92 -6.72
CA ARG A 49 -6.07 9.98 -8.00
C ARG A 49 -5.94 8.59 -8.58
N LEU A 50 -5.96 8.50 -9.90
CA LEU A 50 -5.82 7.25 -10.65
C LEU A 50 -4.48 7.22 -11.41
N PRO A 51 -3.92 6.03 -11.68
CA PRO A 51 -4.28 4.72 -11.13
C PRO A 51 -3.97 4.63 -9.63
N TYR A 52 -4.78 3.87 -8.89
CA TYR A 52 -4.56 3.61 -7.46
C TYR A 52 -4.63 2.10 -7.21
N ILE A 53 -3.69 1.59 -6.42
CA ILE A 53 -3.56 0.16 -6.12
C ILE A 53 -3.72 -0.03 -4.62
N HIS A 54 -4.53 -1.02 -4.25
CA HIS A 54 -4.66 -1.50 -2.88
C HIS A 54 -4.22 -2.97 -2.84
N TYR A 55 -3.45 -3.32 -1.81
CA TYR A 55 -3.12 -4.70 -1.50
C TYR A 55 -3.87 -5.16 -0.25
N TYR A 56 -4.43 -6.36 -0.34
CA TYR A 56 -5.10 -7.01 0.77
C TYR A 56 -4.54 -8.41 0.95
N LYS A 57 -4.32 -8.80 2.21
CA LYS A 57 -4.04 -10.19 2.59
C LYS A 57 -5.12 -10.64 3.56
N LYS A 58 -5.53 -11.90 3.40
CA LYS A 58 -6.43 -12.56 4.35
C LYS A 58 -5.83 -12.44 5.77
N GLY A 59 -6.68 -12.21 6.77
CA GLY A 59 -6.28 -12.08 8.16
C GLY A 59 -5.54 -10.79 8.55
N ALA A 60 -4.95 -10.05 7.59
CA ALA A 60 -4.26 -8.78 7.82
C ALA A 60 -5.04 -7.55 7.32
N GLY A 61 -6.02 -7.73 6.44
CA GLY A 61 -6.79 -6.63 5.86
C GLY A 61 -6.00 -5.88 4.78
N LYS A 62 -6.10 -4.54 4.75
CA LYS A 62 -5.31 -3.71 3.84
C LYS A 62 -3.87 -3.66 4.34
N ILE A 63 -2.94 -4.09 3.48
CA ILE A 63 -1.52 -4.21 3.83
C ILE A 63 -0.69 -3.06 3.26
N ASP A 64 -1.06 -2.57 2.07
CA ASP A 64 -0.42 -1.41 1.45
C ASP A 64 -1.36 -0.76 0.42
N ASP A 65 -1.13 0.50 0.11
CA ASP A 65 -1.80 1.24 -0.95
C ASP A 65 -1.02 2.45 -1.46
N TYR A 66 -1.05 2.64 -2.78
CA TYR A 66 -0.41 3.81 -3.38
C TYR A 66 -0.98 4.17 -4.76
N LYS A 67 -0.69 5.41 -5.16
CA LYS A 67 -0.91 5.88 -6.54
C LYS A 67 0.18 5.27 -7.45
N CYS A 68 -0.19 4.53 -8.47
CA CYS A 68 0.78 3.91 -9.37
C CYS A 68 0.84 4.68 -10.68
N THR A 69 1.97 5.34 -10.98
CA THR A 69 2.16 5.89 -12.33
C THR A 69 2.50 4.79 -13.34
N PRO A 70 2.31 5.00 -14.64
CA PRO A 70 2.69 4.04 -15.67
C PRO A 70 4.16 3.58 -15.62
N MET A 71 5.08 4.43 -15.12
CA MET A 71 6.50 4.12 -14.99
C MET A 71 6.80 3.21 -13.79
N GLU A 72 5.92 3.22 -12.79
CA GLU A 72 6.07 2.47 -11.54
C GLU A 72 5.42 1.09 -11.59
N PHE A 73 5.03 0.61 -12.77
CA PHE A 73 4.42 -0.70 -12.91
C PHE A 73 5.30 -1.85 -12.41
N HIS A 74 6.63 -1.70 -12.50
CA HIS A 74 7.58 -2.66 -11.93
C HIS A 74 7.37 -2.85 -10.42
N LYS A 75 7.07 -1.77 -9.68
CA LYS A 75 6.77 -1.85 -8.23
C LYS A 75 5.58 -2.75 -7.96
N VAL A 76 4.53 -2.69 -8.79
CA VAL A 76 3.37 -3.56 -8.65
C VAL A 76 3.77 -5.04 -8.77
N ILE A 77 4.66 -5.37 -9.70
CA ILE A 77 5.15 -6.74 -9.88
C ILE A 77 5.94 -7.19 -8.65
N ASP A 78 6.84 -6.33 -8.17
CA ASP A 78 7.70 -6.61 -7.01
C ASP A 78 6.86 -6.81 -5.74
N ASP A 79 5.90 -5.92 -5.49
CA ASP A 79 4.98 -5.98 -4.34
C ASP A 79 4.13 -7.25 -4.39
N VAL A 80 3.58 -7.58 -5.56
CA VAL A 80 2.77 -8.80 -5.72
C VAL A 80 3.60 -10.04 -5.43
N ASN A 81 4.83 -10.14 -5.94
CA ASN A 81 5.68 -11.29 -5.64
C ASN A 81 6.04 -11.36 -4.15
N LYS A 82 6.42 -10.23 -3.56
CA LYS A 82 6.70 -10.13 -2.12
C LYS A 82 5.51 -10.60 -1.28
N TYR A 83 4.34 -9.99 -1.46
CA TYR A 83 3.18 -10.26 -0.62
C TYR A 83 2.51 -11.61 -0.91
N ALA A 84 2.68 -12.17 -2.10
CA ALA A 84 2.23 -13.52 -2.40
C ALA A 84 3.01 -14.56 -1.57
N ASP A 85 4.33 -14.40 -1.49
CA ASP A 85 5.22 -15.39 -0.88
C ASP A 85 5.34 -15.23 0.65
N MET A 86 5.03 -14.04 1.19
CA MET A 86 5.02 -13.81 2.65
C MET A 86 3.82 -14.48 3.36
N SER A 87 4.08 -14.96 4.58
CA SER A 87 3.04 -15.45 5.49
C SER A 87 2.18 -14.30 6.05
N GLU A 88 1.03 -14.63 6.63
CA GLU A 88 0.18 -13.61 7.28
C GLU A 88 0.87 -13.02 8.51
N GLU A 89 1.68 -13.81 9.21
CA GLU A 89 2.46 -13.43 10.38
C GLU A 89 3.57 -12.46 10.00
N ASP A 90 4.31 -12.74 8.93
CA ASP A 90 5.40 -11.88 8.44
C ASP A 90 4.87 -10.52 8.00
N ILE A 91 3.72 -10.50 7.31
CA ILE A 91 3.08 -9.23 6.89
C ILE A 91 2.64 -8.41 8.11
N LYS A 92 2.04 -9.06 9.12
CA LYS A 92 1.63 -8.37 10.36
C LYS A 92 2.85 -7.82 11.10
N LEU A 93 3.93 -8.60 11.17
CA LEU A 93 5.17 -8.19 11.80
C LEU A 93 5.79 -6.99 11.07
N GLU A 94 5.91 -7.05 9.75
CA GLU A 94 6.46 -5.95 8.95
C GLU A 94 5.64 -4.66 9.15
N LYS A 95 4.31 -4.77 9.17
CA LYS A 95 3.43 -3.63 9.45
C LYS A 95 3.71 -3.00 10.82
N ILE A 96 3.81 -3.81 11.86
CA ILE A 96 4.13 -3.34 13.22
C ILE A 96 5.52 -2.67 13.25
N MET A 97 6.50 -3.22 12.53
CA MET A 97 7.84 -2.63 12.45
C MET A 97 7.84 -1.27 11.76
N ILE A 98 7.11 -1.12 10.64
CA ILE A 98 6.99 0.15 9.93
C ILE A 98 6.29 1.20 10.80
N GLU A 99 5.17 0.84 11.43
CA GLU A 99 4.43 1.73 12.33
C GLU A 99 5.31 2.17 13.52
N GLY A 100 6.09 1.24 14.08
CA GLY A 100 7.06 1.52 15.14
C GLY A 100 8.19 2.46 14.71
N SER A 101 8.72 2.29 13.49
CA SER A 101 9.76 3.18 12.93
C SER A 101 9.23 4.59 12.75
N VAL A 102 8.04 4.75 12.15
CA VAL A 102 7.41 6.06 11.94
C VAL A 102 7.15 6.77 13.26
N LEU A 103 6.70 6.03 14.28
CA LEU A 103 6.54 6.57 15.63
C LEU A 103 7.88 7.04 16.22
N GLY A 104 8.94 6.24 16.06
CA GLY A 104 10.29 6.57 16.50
C GLY A 104 10.83 7.85 15.85
N ASP A 105 10.72 7.95 14.53
CA ASP A 105 11.15 9.14 13.78
C ASP A 105 10.39 10.39 14.21
N SER A 106 9.08 10.27 14.44
CA SER A 106 8.24 11.37 14.92
C SER A 106 8.65 11.85 16.31
N LEU A 107 9.03 10.93 17.21
CA LEU A 107 9.51 11.27 18.55
C LEU A 107 10.87 11.99 18.51
N LEU A 108 11.79 11.50 17.68
CA LEU A 108 13.10 12.13 17.50
C LEU A 108 12.97 13.55 16.94
N GLN A 109 12.11 13.74 15.93
CA GLN A 109 11.85 15.06 15.37
C GLN A 109 11.29 16.03 16.42
N ASN A 110 10.38 15.57 17.28
CA ASN A 110 9.84 16.40 18.36
C ASN A 110 10.90 16.79 19.39
N LEU A 111 11.81 15.87 19.73
CA LEU A 111 12.92 16.15 20.66
C LEU A 111 13.93 17.15 20.07
N GLU A 112 14.25 17.03 18.78
CA GLU A 112 15.10 18.00 18.08
C GLU A 112 14.48 19.40 18.06
N VAL A 113 13.18 19.49 17.78
CA VAL A 113 12.44 20.77 17.80
C VAL A 113 12.45 21.37 19.21
N ALA A 114 12.17 20.57 20.24
CA ALA A 114 12.16 21.03 21.63
C ALA A 114 13.54 21.57 22.05
N HIS A 115 14.60 20.80 21.80
CA HIS A 115 15.96 21.20 22.13
C HIS A 115 16.42 22.47 21.37
N ASN A 116 16.02 22.62 20.11
CA ASN A 116 16.33 23.84 19.35
C ASN A 116 15.56 25.05 19.89
N SER A 117 14.30 24.88 20.30
CA SER A 117 13.51 25.96 20.91
C SER A 117 14.08 26.46 22.25
N ASP A 118 14.60 25.56 23.09
CA ASP A 118 15.25 25.90 24.36
C ASP A 118 16.56 26.68 24.15
N ARG A 119 17.32 26.37 23.10
CA ARG A 119 18.54 27.12 22.75
C ARG A 119 18.22 28.54 22.27
N SER A 120 17.18 28.71 21.46
CA SER A 120 16.73 30.03 20.98
C SER A 120 16.24 30.92 22.13
N ASN A 121 15.48 30.37 23.09
CA ASN A 121 15.01 31.12 24.26
C ASN A 121 16.15 31.55 25.19
N LYS A 122 17.19 30.73 25.36
CA LYS A 122 18.36 31.11 26.18
C LYS A 122 19.20 32.22 25.55
N GLN A 123 19.25 32.34 24.22
CA GLN A 123 20.02 33.40 23.55
C GLN A 123 19.32 34.76 23.60
N GLN A 124 17.98 34.81 23.75
CA GLN A 124 17.24 36.07 23.83
C GLN A 124 17.24 36.71 25.23
N ASN A 125 17.56 35.96 26.29
CA ASN A 125 17.56 36.45 27.67
C ASN A 125 18.93 36.97 28.18
N VAL A 126 19.91 37.17 27.30
CA VAL A 126 21.28 37.64 27.64
C VAL A 126 21.56 39.07 27.12
N THR A 127 20.52 39.84 26.80
CA THR A 127 20.62 41.28 26.46
C THR A 127 19.88 42.11 27.47
#